data_AF-A0A2S2QB07-F1
#
_entry.id   AF-A0A2S2QB07-F1
#
_cell.length_a   1.000
_cell.length_b   1.000
_cell.length_c   1.000
_cell.angle_alpha   90.00
_cell.angle_beta   90.00
_cell.angle_gamma   90.00
#
_symmetry.space_group_name_H-M   'P 1'
#
loop_
_entity.id
_entity.type
_entity.pdbx_description
1 polymer ?
#
loop_
_entity_poly.entity_id
_entity_poly.type
_entity_poly.pdbx_seq_one_letter_code
_entity_poly.pdbx_strand_id
1 'polypeptide(L)'
;MQGAVNVETYSKGIVESLYDGEDFGGLALIHNVPRSATITVKEDNTHLLRVDKDSYNKIVRDIEANTVRLKELGSDVLILEKSPRLHKYMIIAGTPQKILEHLLEHRLSSTNVASSRNDPCLDDFLLTHIVFMPTRTLVSELNKYYHMENPAQDREYTINCKRKVVQFVYRWVVTIRHPVFDDVVSMSFLEVFRIFRRTRVRTTFINNNMTTRRFIRIGLRFSCRNWPLTW
;
A
#
# COMPACT_ATOMS: atom_id res chain seq x y z
N MET A 1 9.51 31.35 8.68
CA MET A 1 8.56 32.47 8.53
C MET A 1 8.40 33.08 9.90
N GLN A 2 8.31 34.40 9.97
CA GLN A 2 8.20 35.14 11.22
C GLN A 2 7.28 36.34 10.97
N GLY A 3 6.44 36.70 11.93
CA GLY A 3 5.63 37.92 11.92
C GLY A 3 4.15 37.66 11.69
N ALA A 4 3.41 38.72 11.37
CA ALA A 4 1.96 38.68 11.20
C ALA A 4 1.49 39.56 10.06
N VAL A 5 0.38 39.17 9.43
CA VAL A 5 -0.28 39.91 8.34
C VAL A 5 -1.76 40.06 8.61
N ASN A 6 -2.37 41.13 8.10
CA ASN A 6 -3.82 41.32 8.11
C ASN A 6 -4.41 40.99 6.74
N VAL A 7 -5.57 40.36 6.76
CA VAL A 7 -6.41 40.09 5.59
C VAL A 7 -7.51 41.15 5.58
N GLU A 8 -7.55 41.94 4.51
CA GLU A 8 -8.48 43.06 4.36
C GLU A 8 -9.37 42.88 3.12
N THR A 9 -10.67 43.07 3.28
CA THR A 9 -11.62 43.03 2.17
C THR A 9 -12.24 44.42 1.96
N TYR A 10 -12.51 44.77 0.71
CA TYR A 10 -13.07 46.08 0.36
C TYR A 10 -14.38 46.41 1.08
N SER A 11 -15.20 45.41 1.39
CA SER A 11 -16.52 45.61 2.00
C SER A 11 -16.52 45.59 3.52
N LYS A 12 -15.50 45.03 4.18
CA LYS A 12 -15.50 44.79 5.63
C LYS A 12 -14.26 45.29 6.37
N GLY A 13 -13.25 45.82 5.67
CA GLY A 13 -11.97 46.17 6.29
C GLY A 13 -11.19 44.92 6.70
N ILE A 14 -10.44 44.99 7.80
CA ILE A 14 -9.68 43.85 8.34
C ILE A 14 -10.65 42.77 8.81
N VAL A 15 -10.60 41.62 8.14
CA VAL A 15 -11.45 40.46 8.46
C VAL A 15 -10.72 39.43 9.30
N GLU A 16 -9.39 39.35 9.20
CA GLU A 16 -8.59 38.32 9.86
C GLU A 16 -7.13 38.78 10.01
N SER A 17 -6.42 38.27 11.02
CA SER A 17 -4.97 38.38 11.16
C SER A 17 -4.36 36.98 11.10
N LEU A 18 -3.36 36.80 10.25
CA LEU A 18 -2.62 35.55 10.11
C LEU A 18 -1.24 35.67 10.78
N TYR A 19 -0.79 34.57 11.35
CA TYR A 19 0.44 34.42 12.14
C TYR A 19 1.35 33.33 11.55
N ASP A 20 2.47 33.09 12.22
CA ASP A 20 3.47 32.12 11.80
C ASP A 20 2.89 30.72 11.59
N GLY A 21 3.11 30.19 10.39
CA GLY A 21 2.64 28.86 9.97
C GLY A 21 1.36 28.89 9.14
N GLU A 22 0.68 30.04 9.05
CA GLU A 22 -0.51 30.21 8.23
C GLU A 22 -0.18 30.66 6.80
N ASP A 23 -0.98 30.22 5.83
CA ASP A 23 -0.83 30.51 4.41
C ASP A 23 -1.99 31.34 3.85
N PHE A 24 -1.78 31.98 2.70
CA PHE A 24 -2.80 32.77 2.03
C PHE A 24 -2.58 32.82 0.51
N GLY A 25 -3.63 33.20 -0.22
CA GLY A 25 -3.58 33.39 -1.68
C GLY A 25 -3.71 32.12 -2.52
N GLY A 26 -3.83 30.93 -1.90
CA GLY A 26 -3.99 29.65 -2.60
C GLY A 26 -5.24 29.57 -3.49
N LEU A 27 -6.39 30.10 -3.02
CA LEU A 27 -7.65 30.05 -3.77
C LEU A 27 -7.58 30.74 -5.15
N ALA A 28 -6.93 31.91 -5.21
CA ALA A 28 -6.76 32.65 -6.46
C ALA A 28 -5.87 31.89 -7.46
N LEU A 29 -4.87 31.15 -6.95
CA LEU A 29 -4.00 30.31 -7.76
C LEU A 29 -4.75 29.09 -8.31
N ILE A 30 -5.54 28.41 -7.47
CA ILE A 30 -6.27 27.18 -7.82
C ILE A 30 -7.41 27.46 -8.80
N HIS A 31 -8.26 28.44 -8.50
CA HIS A 31 -9.48 28.70 -9.26
C HIS A 31 -9.30 29.69 -10.41
N ASN A 32 -8.08 30.22 -10.60
CA ASN A 32 -7.78 31.25 -11.58
C ASN A 32 -8.73 32.47 -11.47
N VAL A 33 -9.07 32.83 -10.24
CA VAL A 33 -9.97 33.95 -9.91
C VAL A 33 -9.18 35.17 -9.40
N PRO A 34 -9.71 36.39 -9.51
CA PRO A 34 -9.11 37.56 -8.91
C PRO A 34 -8.94 37.42 -7.39
N ARG A 35 -7.92 38.07 -6.85
CA ARG A 35 -7.68 38.17 -5.40
C ARG A 35 -8.91 38.76 -4.70
N SER A 36 -9.44 38.05 -3.70
CA SER A 36 -10.64 38.47 -2.95
C SER A 36 -10.33 39.38 -1.75
N ALA A 37 -9.07 39.43 -1.30
CA ALA A 37 -8.64 40.21 -0.14
C ALA A 37 -7.21 40.74 -0.31
N THR A 38 -6.93 41.92 0.22
CA THR A 38 -5.59 42.52 0.29
C THR A 38 -4.87 42.02 1.54
N ILE A 39 -3.56 41.77 1.41
CA ILE A 39 -2.72 41.35 2.54
C ILE A 39 -1.79 42.50 2.89
N THR A 40 -1.81 42.93 4.16
CA THR A 40 -0.96 44.00 4.69
C THR A 40 -0.13 43.49 5.84
N VAL A 41 1.11 43.97 5.95
CA VAL A 41 2.01 43.58 7.05
C VAL A 41 1.50 44.21 8.35
N LYS A 42 1.35 43.40 9.40
CA LYS A 42 0.89 43.84 10.73
C LYS A 42 2.05 44.25 11.63
N GLU A 43 3.19 43.56 11.51
CA GLU A 43 4.35 43.71 12.40
C GLU A 43 5.65 43.86 11.61
N ASP A 44 6.59 44.63 12.14
CA ASP A 44 7.92 44.79 11.56
C ASP A 44 8.69 43.47 11.51
N ASN A 45 9.65 43.37 10.59
CA ASN A 45 10.45 42.15 10.36
C ASN A 45 9.62 40.92 9.97
N THR A 46 8.52 41.10 9.26
CA THR A 46 7.72 39.99 8.72
C THR A 46 8.42 39.31 7.53
N HIS A 47 8.63 37.99 7.64
CA HIS A 47 9.31 37.15 6.65
C HIS A 47 8.38 36.09 6.07
N LEU A 48 8.09 36.22 4.77
CA LEU A 48 7.19 35.34 4.01
C LEU A 48 7.96 34.48 3.01
N LEU A 49 7.48 33.26 2.76
CA LEU A 49 7.85 32.49 1.57
C LEU A 49 6.75 32.65 0.51
N ARG A 50 7.17 32.78 -0.74
CA ARG A 50 6.28 32.92 -1.88
C ARG A 50 6.53 31.80 -2.87
N VAL A 51 5.45 31.21 -3.37
CA VAL A 51 5.47 30.32 -4.54
C VAL A 51 4.80 31.05 -5.70
N ASP A 52 5.50 31.18 -6.83
CA ASP A 52 4.94 31.80 -8.03
C ASP A 52 3.91 30.89 -8.71
N LYS A 53 2.97 31.52 -9.43
CA LYS A 53 1.86 30.81 -10.10
C LYS A 53 2.34 29.71 -11.03
N ASP A 54 3.38 29.95 -11.82
CA ASP A 54 3.91 28.96 -12.76
C ASP A 54 4.55 27.78 -12.03
N SER A 55 5.28 28.06 -10.94
CA SER A 55 5.88 27.04 -10.07
C SER A 55 4.80 26.21 -9.37
N TYR A 56 3.77 26.85 -8.83
CA TYR A 56 2.62 26.18 -8.21
C TYR A 56 1.93 25.24 -9.21
N ASN A 57 1.57 25.77 -10.39
CA ASN A 57 0.91 24.99 -11.43
C ASN A 57 1.77 23.83 -11.92
N LYS A 58 3.09 24.03 -12.04
CA LYS A 58 4.02 22.98 -12.39
C LYS A 58 4.03 21.88 -11.33
N ILE A 59 4.13 22.23 -10.05
CA ILE A 59 4.12 21.26 -8.94
C ILE A 59 2.81 20.45 -8.95
N VAL A 60 1.66 21.11 -9.08
CA VAL A 60 0.36 20.42 -9.12
C VAL A 60 0.28 19.46 -10.31
N ARG A 61 0.65 19.91 -11.51
CA ARG A 61 0.65 19.06 -12.71
C ARG A 61 1.62 17.90 -12.59
N ASP A 62 2.80 18.12 -12.01
CA ASP A 62 3.81 17.08 -11.81
C ASP A 62 3.28 16.02 -10.83
N ILE A 63 2.59 16.42 -9.76
CA ILE A 63 1.95 15.48 -8.82
C ILE A 63 0.85 14.70 -9.53
N GLU A 64 -0.04 15.36 -10.27
CA GLU A 64 -1.12 14.70 -11.01
C GLU A 64 -0.59 13.73 -12.08
N ALA A 65 0.44 14.13 -12.83
CA ALA A 65 1.07 13.29 -13.85
C ALA A 65 1.80 12.06 -13.26
N ASN A 66 2.28 12.16 -12.02
CA ASN A 66 2.94 11.06 -11.33
C ASN A 66 1.97 10.19 -10.49
N THR A 67 0.69 10.59 -10.38
CA THR A 67 -0.32 9.90 -9.58
C THR A 67 -1.28 9.12 -10.48
N VAL A 68 -1.48 7.84 -10.18
CA VAL A 68 -2.50 6.99 -10.81
C VAL A 68 -3.60 6.70 -9.81
N ARG A 69 -4.85 6.96 -10.20
CA ARG A 69 -6.04 6.71 -9.38
C ARG A 69 -6.92 5.65 -10.05
N LEU A 70 -7.05 4.50 -9.41
CA LEU A 70 -8.02 3.48 -9.79
C LEU A 70 -9.37 3.85 -9.16
N LYS A 71 -10.42 3.91 -9.97
CA LYS A 71 -11.79 4.19 -9.52
C LYS A 71 -12.70 2.99 -9.76
N GLU A 72 -13.55 2.69 -8.78
CA GLU A 72 -14.67 1.76 -8.91
C GLU A 72 -15.95 2.47 -8.47
N LEU A 73 -17.00 2.37 -9.28
CA LEU A 73 -18.28 3.06 -9.03
C LEU A 73 -18.12 4.57 -8.76
N GLY A 74 -17.15 5.20 -9.41
CA GLY A 74 -16.84 6.63 -9.26
C GLY A 74 -15.99 7.01 -8.04
N SER A 75 -15.68 6.07 -7.15
CA SER A 75 -14.86 6.31 -5.95
C SER A 75 -13.42 5.86 -6.14
N ASP A 76 -12.46 6.64 -5.64
CA ASP A 76 -11.04 6.26 -5.63
C ASP A 76 -10.84 5.05 -4.70
N VAL A 77 -10.40 3.92 -5.25
CA VAL A 77 -10.18 2.67 -4.49
C VAL A 77 -8.71 2.29 -4.36
N LEU A 78 -7.84 2.85 -5.18
CA LEU A 78 -6.39 2.70 -5.08
C LEU A 78 -5.70 3.93 -5.67
N ILE A 79 -4.77 4.50 -4.95
CA ILE A 79 -3.96 5.65 -5.36
C ILE A 79 -2.50 5.23 -5.32
N LEU A 80 -1.85 5.36 -6.48
CA LEU A 80 -0.45 5.05 -6.66
C LEU A 80 0.30 6.33 -7.02
N GLU A 81 1.51 6.48 -6.53
CA GLU A 81 2.40 7.59 -6.92
C GLU A 81 3.74 7.05 -7.38
N LYS A 82 4.24 7.60 -8.49
CA LYS A 82 5.54 7.23 -9.04
C LYS A 82 6.65 7.81 -8.15
N SER A 83 7.38 6.94 -7.46
CA SER A 83 8.56 7.37 -6.71
C SER A 83 9.64 7.87 -7.67
N PRO A 84 10.12 9.12 -7.54
CA PRO A 84 11.18 9.63 -8.39
C PRO A 84 12.51 8.91 -8.16
N ARG A 85 12.71 8.35 -6.95
CA ARG A 85 13.94 7.66 -6.54
C ARG A 85 13.98 6.21 -7.01
N LEU A 86 12.84 5.52 -6.97
CA LEU A 86 12.76 4.09 -7.28
C LEU A 86 12.26 3.82 -8.70
N HIS A 87 11.80 4.85 -9.41
CA HIS A 87 11.12 4.76 -10.71
C HIS A 87 9.99 3.71 -10.72
N LYS A 88 9.36 3.48 -9.56
CA LYS A 88 8.29 2.50 -9.33
C LYS A 88 7.10 3.18 -8.68
N TYR A 89 5.90 2.73 -9.02
CA TYR A 89 4.67 3.14 -8.36
C TYR A 89 4.60 2.57 -6.95
N MET A 90 4.39 3.46 -5.98
CA MET A 90 4.17 3.16 -4.57
C MET A 90 2.68 3.34 -4.25
N ILE A 91 2.18 2.52 -3.34
CA ILE A 91 0.81 2.65 -2.85
C ILE A 91 0.78 3.82 -1.86
N ILE A 92 -0.05 4.82 -2.13
CA ILE A 92 -0.25 5.97 -1.25
C ILE A 92 -1.50 5.75 -0.38
N ALA A 93 -2.58 5.27 -1.01
CA ALA A 93 -3.83 4.98 -0.33
C ALA A 93 -4.63 3.94 -1.12
N GLY A 94 -5.58 3.30 -0.47
CA GLY A 94 -6.52 2.41 -1.13
C GLY A 94 -7.41 1.68 -0.15
N THR A 95 -8.45 1.05 -0.68
CA THR A 95 -9.22 0.09 0.10
C THR A 95 -8.35 -1.11 0.43
N PRO A 96 -8.53 -1.74 1.60
CA PRO A 96 -7.77 -2.92 1.99
C PRO A 96 -7.74 -3.99 0.88
N GLN A 97 -8.89 -4.25 0.27
CA GLN A 97 -9.09 -5.23 -0.79
C GLN A 97 -8.26 -4.91 -2.03
N LYS A 98 -8.31 -3.65 -2.51
CA LYS A 98 -7.53 -3.24 -3.69
C LYS A 98 -6.04 -3.17 -3.45
N ILE A 99 -5.61 -2.85 -2.24
CA ILE A 99 -4.20 -2.96 -1.87
C ILE A 99 -3.76 -4.42 -1.97
N LEU A 100 -4.51 -5.36 -1.39
CA LEU A 100 -4.20 -6.79 -1.46
C LEU A 100 -4.16 -7.31 -2.90
N GLU A 101 -5.17 -6.98 -3.71
CA GLU A 101 -5.25 -7.32 -5.14
C GLU A 101 -4.00 -6.81 -5.89
N HIS A 102 -3.66 -5.53 -5.73
CA HIS A 102 -2.48 -4.94 -6.36
C HIS A 102 -1.18 -5.64 -5.94
N LEU A 103 -1.02 -5.99 -4.66
CA LEU A 103 0.15 -6.71 -4.16
C LEU A 103 0.28 -8.10 -4.79
N LEU A 104 -0.82 -8.86 -4.86
CA LEU A 104 -0.86 -10.19 -5.47
C LEU A 104 -0.56 -10.12 -6.97
N GLU A 105 -1.10 -9.12 -7.66
CA GLU A 105 -0.97 -8.99 -9.11
C GLU A 105 0.42 -8.50 -9.55
N HIS A 106 0.92 -7.43 -8.91
CA HIS A 106 2.04 -6.64 -9.44
C HIS A 106 3.32 -6.75 -8.61
N ARG A 107 3.23 -7.17 -7.33
CA ARG A 107 4.39 -7.19 -6.42
C ARG A 107 4.92 -8.60 -6.16
N LEU A 108 4.11 -9.62 -6.39
CA LEU A 108 4.51 -11.02 -6.35
C LEU A 108 4.78 -11.55 -7.76
N SER A 109 6.02 -11.36 -8.24
CA SER A 109 6.46 -11.94 -9.50
C SER A 109 6.90 -13.40 -9.34
N SER A 110 6.43 -14.26 -10.25
CA SER A 110 6.82 -15.68 -10.35
C SER A 110 8.23 -15.89 -10.92
N THR A 111 8.85 -14.87 -11.55
CA THR A 111 10.03 -15.07 -12.40
C THR A 111 11.29 -14.40 -11.86
N ASN A 112 11.18 -13.31 -11.09
CA ASN A 112 12.33 -12.57 -10.55
C ASN A 112 12.42 -12.65 -9.02
N VAL A 113 12.99 -13.75 -8.53
CA VAL A 113 13.22 -14.05 -7.10
C VAL A 113 14.10 -13.00 -6.40
N ALA A 114 14.95 -12.28 -7.15
CA ALA A 114 15.79 -11.22 -6.60
C ALA A 114 15.00 -9.94 -6.25
N SER A 115 14.00 -9.59 -7.04
CA SER A 115 13.20 -8.37 -6.85
C SER A 115 12.05 -8.55 -5.86
N SER A 116 11.57 -9.79 -5.65
CA SER A 116 10.45 -10.08 -4.75
C SER A 116 10.85 -10.31 -3.29
N ARG A 117 12.15 -10.48 -2.99
CA ARG A 117 12.63 -10.73 -1.63
C ARG A 117 12.61 -9.50 -0.73
N ASN A 118 12.77 -8.31 -1.30
CA ASN A 118 12.87 -7.05 -0.56
C ASN A 118 11.95 -6.00 -1.19
N ASP A 119 10.63 -6.22 -1.15
CA ASP A 119 9.66 -5.22 -1.58
C ASP A 119 9.08 -4.52 -0.35
N PRO A 120 9.50 -3.26 -0.06
CA PRO A 120 9.10 -2.55 1.15
C PRO A 120 7.59 -2.39 1.29
N CYS A 121 6.87 -2.27 0.17
CA CYS A 121 5.41 -2.11 0.19
C CYS A 121 4.71 -3.40 0.62
N LEU A 122 5.23 -4.55 0.19
CA LEU A 122 4.69 -5.83 0.63
C LEU A 122 5.08 -6.11 2.09
N ASP A 123 6.29 -5.78 2.51
CA ASP A 123 6.69 -5.94 3.92
C ASP A 123 5.86 -5.06 4.86
N ASP A 124 5.64 -3.79 4.48
CA ASP A 124 4.81 -2.85 5.23
C ASP A 124 3.37 -3.36 5.35
N PHE A 125 2.75 -3.81 4.26
CA PHE A 125 1.43 -4.43 4.31
C PHE A 125 1.40 -5.64 5.25
N LEU A 126 2.36 -6.57 5.11
CA LEU A 126 2.38 -7.78 5.94
C LEU A 126 2.45 -7.44 7.43
N LEU A 127 3.26 -6.45 7.80
CA LEU A 127 3.45 -6.00 9.18
C LEU A 127 2.26 -5.21 9.74
N THR A 128 1.53 -4.49 8.90
CA THR A 128 0.51 -3.52 9.36
C THR A 128 -0.94 -3.87 9.00
N HIS A 129 -1.17 -4.92 8.20
CA HIS A 129 -2.51 -5.26 7.69
C HIS A 129 -3.57 -5.34 8.78
N ILE A 130 -3.25 -5.83 9.98
CA ILE A 130 -4.22 -5.96 11.08
C ILE A 130 -4.94 -4.65 11.45
N VAL A 131 -4.34 -3.49 11.18
CA VAL A 131 -4.90 -2.17 11.50
C VAL A 131 -6.08 -1.81 10.60
N PHE A 132 -6.03 -2.23 9.33
CA PHE A 132 -7.01 -1.84 8.30
C PHE A 132 -7.69 -3.03 7.61
N MET A 133 -7.17 -4.23 7.80
CA MET A 133 -7.65 -5.52 7.30
C MET A 133 -7.44 -6.60 8.37
N PRO A 134 -8.43 -6.82 9.26
CA PRO A 134 -8.35 -7.90 10.24
C PRO A 134 -8.09 -9.25 9.58
N THR A 135 -7.43 -10.16 10.29
CA THR A 135 -6.99 -11.45 9.76
C THR A 135 -8.12 -12.27 9.14
N ARG A 136 -9.33 -12.21 9.71
CA ARG A 136 -10.55 -12.84 9.15
C ARG A 136 -10.86 -12.36 7.72
N THR A 137 -10.76 -11.04 7.51
CA THR A 137 -10.98 -10.42 6.21
C THR A 137 -9.85 -10.78 5.24
N LEU A 138 -8.60 -10.69 5.68
CA LEU A 138 -7.44 -11.06 4.84
C LEU A 138 -7.55 -12.51 4.34
N VAL A 139 -7.79 -13.45 5.25
CA VAL A 139 -7.97 -14.87 4.95
C VAL A 139 -9.13 -15.10 3.98
N SER A 140 -10.27 -14.44 4.21
CA SER A 140 -11.43 -14.51 3.32
C SER A 140 -11.09 -14.04 1.90
N GLU A 141 -10.42 -12.89 1.77
CA GLU A 141 -10.05 -12.33 0.45
C GLU A 141 -8.99 -13.21 -0.26
N LEU A 142 -7.99 -13.71 0.46
CA LEU A 142 -7.02 -14.66 -0.09
C LEU A 142 -7.68 -15.94 -0.59
N ASN A 143 -8.69 -16.44 0.14
CA ASN A 143 -9.44 -17.63 -0.25
C ASN A 143 -10.26 -17.38 -1.53
N LYS A 144 -10.96 -16.23 -1.61
CA LYS A 144 -11.67 -15.81 -2.82
C LYS A 144 -10.74 -15.74 -4.02
N TYR A 145 -9.58 -15.09 -3.87
CA TYR A 145 -8.60 -14.95 -4.94
C TYR A 145 -8.02 -16.31 -5.39
N TYR A 146 -7.79 -17.23 -4.44
CA TYR A 146 -7.27 -18.57 -4.77
C TYR A 146 -8.27 -19.45 -5.54
N HIS A 147 -9.55 -19.32 -5.21
CA HIS A 147 -10.65 -20.05 -5.85
C HIS A 147 -11.28 -19.28 -7.00
N MET A 148 -10.69 -18.17 -7.42
CA MET A 148 -11.15 -17.41 -8.57
C MET A 148 -10.94 -18.24 -9.84
N GLU A 149 -12.02 -18.83 -10.34
CA GLU A 149 -12.04 -19.60 -11.59
C GLU A 149 -12.82 -18.80 -12.62
N ASN A 150 -12.13 -18.40 -13.70
CA ASN A 150 -12.76 -17.76 -14.84
C ASN A 150 -12.77 -18.76 -16.00
N PRO A 151 -13.95 -19.24 -16.45
CA PRO A 151 -14.05 -20.27 -17.49
C PRO A 151 -13.50 -19.81 -18.85
N ALA A 152 -13.26 -18.52 -19.05
CA ALA A 152 -12.65 -17.97 -20.26
C ALA A 152 -11.12 -17.86 -20.19
N GLN A 153 -10.49 -18.14 -19.04
CA GLN A 153 -9.05 -17.93 -18.84
C GLN A 153 -8.22 -19.21 -18.92
N ASP A 154 -6.97 -19.04 -19.36
CA ASP A 154 -5.99 -20.11 -19.48
C ASP A 154 -5.74 -20.81 -18.13
N ARG A 155 -5.63 -22.13 -18.17
CA ARG A 155 -5.23 -22.99 -17.03
C ARG A 155 -3.92 -22.49 -16.43
N GLU A 156 -2.99 -21.99 -17.24
CA GLU A 156 -1.72 -21.42 -16.77
C GLU A 156 -1.91 -20.18 -15.90
N TYR A 157 -2.83 -19.29 -16.28
CA TYR A 157 -3.16 -18.09 -15.50
C TYR A 157 -3.72 -18.45 -14.12
N THR A 158 -4.65 -19.41 -14.06
CA THR A 158 -5.26 -19.88 -12.81
C THR A 158 -4.18 -20.46 -11.86
N ILE A 159 -3.25 -21.24 -12.40
CA ILE A 159 -2.12 -21.78 -11.64
C ILE A 159 -1.22 -20.65 -11.11
N ASN A 160 -0.96 -19.62 -11.93
CA ASN A 160 -0.16 -18.47 -11.50
C ASN A 160 -0.82 -17.69 -10.36
N CYS A 161 -2.14 -17.49 -10.42
CA CYS A 161 -2.90 -16.86 -9.32
C CYS A 161 -2.80 -17.67 -8.02
N LYS A 162 -2.99 -18.99 -8.10
CA LYS A 162 -2.83 -19.89 -6.95
C LYS A 162 -1.41 -19.84 -6.37
N ARG A 163 -0.38 -19.78 -7.22
CA ARG A 163 1.03 -19.62 -6.80
C ARG A 163 1.29 -18.31 -6.07
N LYS A 164 0.74 -17.20 -6.56
CA LYS A 164 0.87 -15.88 -5.92
C LYS A 164 0.28 -15.86 -4.51
N VAL A 165 -0.88 -16.45 -4.31
CA VAL A 165 -1.49 -16.60 -2.97
C VAL A 165 -0.59 -17.41 -2.05
N VAL A 166 -0.07 -18.57 -2.50
CA VAL A 166 0.84 -19.39 -1.69
C VAL A 166 2.12 -18.63 -1.32
N GLN A 167 2.68 -17.87 -2.26
CA GLN A 167 3.85 -17.03 -2.03
C GLN A 167 3.58 -15.90 -1.03
N PHE A 168 2.40 -15.26 -1.13
CA PHE A 168 1.94 -14.26 -0.17
C PHE A 168 1.87 -14.84 1.23
N VAL A 169 1.15 -15.96 1.40
CA VAL A 169 0.95 -16.62 2.69
C VAL A 169 2.29 -17.07 3.29
N TYR A 170 3.20 -17.60 2.48
CA TYR A 170 4.54 -17.93 2.92
C TYR A 170 5.27 -16.70 3.49
N ARG A 171 5.27 -15.56 2.76
CA ARG A 171 5.89 -14.33 3.25
C ARG A 171 5.21 -13.82 4.52
N TRP A 172 3.88 -13.86 4.58
CA TRP A 172 3.12 -13.44 5.75
C TRP A 172 3.50 -14.21 7.01
N VAL A 173 3.56 -15.54 6.94
CA VAL A 173 3.96 -16.41 8.06
C VAL A 173 5.42 -16.15 8.47
N VAL A 174 6.33 -15.97 7.52
CA VAL A 174 7.75 -15.70 7.81
C VAL A 174 7.94 -14.32 8.43
N THR A 175 7.16 -13.32 7.99
CA THR A 175 7.24 -11.94 8.49
C THR A 175 6.65 -11.81 9.89
N ILE A 176 5.44 -12.34 10.13
CA ILE A 176 4.76 -12.22 11.43
C ILE A 176 5.30 -13.23 12.46
N ARG A 177 5.71 -14.43 12.03
CA ARG A 177 6.25 -15.52 12.89
C ARG A 177 5.22 -16.09 13.87
N HIS A 178 5.59 -16.24 15.14
CA HIS A 178 4.82 -16.98 16.15
C HIS A 178 3.35 -16.54 16.28
N PRO A 179 3.01 -15.24 16.29
CA PRO A 179 1.63 -14.77 16.48
C PRO A 179 0.63 -15.32 15.45
N VAL A 180 1.06 -15.69 14.23
CA VAL A 180 0.15 -16.30 13.24
C VAL A 180 -0.38 -17.64 13.71
N PHE A 181 0.40 -18.36 14.52
CA PHE A 181 0.03 -19.70 14.99
C PHE A 181 -0.85 -19.66 16.25
N ASP A 182 -0.92 -18.51 16.93
CA ASP A 182 -1.78 -18.31 18.10
C ASP A 182 -3.21 -17.91 17.68
N ASP A 183 -3.40 -17.39 16.46
CA ASP A 183 -4.71 -17.05 15.90
C ASP A 183 -5.42 -18.26 15.27
N VAL A 184 -6.61 -18.58 15.79
CA VAL A 184 -7.42 -19.73 15.36
C VAL A 184 -7.83 -19.63 13.90
N VAL A 185 -8.09 -18.42 13.40
CA VAL A 185 -8.53 -18.18 12.03
C VAL A 185 -7.40 -18.45 11.05
N SER A 186 -6.22 -17.90 11.34
CA SER A 186 -4.97 -18.14 10.61
C SER A 186 -4.65 -19.64 10.56
N MET A 187 -4.71 -20.31 11.70
CA MET A 187 -4.42 -21.75 11.78
C MET A 187 -5.39 -22.58 10.96
N SER A 188 -6.69 -22.30 11.06
CA SER A 188 -7.72 -22.98 10.28
C SER A 188 -7.48 -22.81 8.78
N PHE A 189 -7.15 -21.60 8.34
CA PHE A 189 -6.81 -21.31 6.95
C PHE A 189 -5.55 -22.06 6.49
N LEU A 190 -4.46 -22.02 7.27
CA LEU A 190 -3.20 -22.70 6.91
C LEU A 190 -3.35 -24.22 6.82
N GLU A 191 -4.24 -24.81 7.63
CA GLU A 191 -4.58 -26.23 7.58
C GLU A 191 -5.37 -26.59 6.31
N VAL A 192 -6.35 -25.78 5.93
CA VAL A 192 -7.17 -25.95 4.70
C VAL A 192 -6.30 -25.94 3.45
N PHE A 193 -5.34 -25.02 3.37
CA PHE A 193 -4.43 -24.93 2.22
C PHE A 193 -3.35 -26.02 2.20
N ARG A 194 -3.34 -26.92 3.20
CA ARG A 194 -2.38 -28.02 3.37
C ARG A 194 -0.91 -27.57 3.22
N ILE A 195 -0.61 -26.29 3.45
CA ILE A 195 0.74 -25.70 3.30
C ILE A 195 1.77 -26.45 4.16
N PHE A 196 1.31 -27.07 5.26
CA PHE A 196 2.15 -27.80 6.20
C PHE A 196 2.02 -29.33 6.16
N ARG A 197 1.23 -29.93 5.26
CA ARG A 197 0.88 -31.37 5.38
C ARG A 197 1.99 -32.35 5.00
N ARG A 198 3.23 -31.90 4.79
CA ARG A 198 4.37 -32.81 4.61
C ARG A 198 5.70 -32.25 5.09
N THR A 199 5.77 -31.69 6.29
CA THR A 199 7.01 -31.79 7.08
C THR A 199 6.74 -31.44 8.54
N ARG A 200 7.52 -32.09 9.41
CA ARG A 200 7.79 -31.79 10.81
C ARG A 200 8.12 -30.30 11.01
N VAL A 201 7.12 -29.42 10.95
CA VAL A 201 7.24 -27.95 11.06
C VAL A 201 6.53 -27.45 12.33
N ARG A 202 5.39 -28.06 12.68
CA ARG A 202 4.58 -27.71 13.87
C ARG A 202 5.36 -27.88 15.18
N THR A 203 6.26 -28.86 15.27
CA THR A 203 7.04 -29.14 16.50
C THR A 203 8.38 -28.40 16.57
N THR A 204 8.91 -27.92 15.44
CA THR A 204 10.29 -27.39 15.34
C THR A 204 10.35 -25.88 15.36
N PHE A 205 9.27 -25.18 14.98
CA PHE A 205 9.15 -23.72 15.10
C PHE A 205 8.93 -23.27 16.54
N ILE A 206 8.13 -24.02 17.30
CA ILE A 206 7.80 -23.70 18.70
C ILE A 206 9.04 -23.87 19.60
N ASN A 207 9.92 -24.83 19.29
CA ASN A 207 11.00 -25.22 20.20
C ASN A 207 12.40 -24.68 19.90
N ASN A 208 12.66 -24.04 18.75
CA ASN A 208 14.01 -23.57 18.46
C ASN A 208 14.03 -22.33 17.57
N ASN A 209 14.76 -21.30 18.03
CA ASN A 209 15.30 -20.17 17.29
C ASN A 209 16.12 -20.65 16.07
N MET A 210 15.46 -21.19 15.05
CA MET A 210 16.13 -21.68 13.83
C MET A 210 16.44 -20.50 12.94
N THR A 211 17.72 -20.15 12.91
CA THR A 211 18.34 -19.26 11.93
C THR A 211 17.99 -19.70 10.51
N THR A 212 17.65 -18.70 9.69
CA THR A 212 17.22 -18.68 8.28
C THR A 212 17.90 -19.69 7.33
N ARG A 213 19.04 -20.28 7.71
CA ARG A 213 19.81 -21.23 6.91
C ARG A 213 19.30 -22.67 6.93
N ARG A 214 18.54 -23.13 7.96
CA ARG A 214 18.00 -24.51 7.98
C ARG A 214 16.69 -24.69 7.20
N PHE A 215 16.01 -23.60 6.84
CA PHE A 215 14.86 -23.62 5.91
C PHE A 215 15.25 -24.07 4.50
N ILE A 216 16.46 -23.72 4.06
CA ILE A 216 16.96 -23.96 2.69
C ILE A 216 17.36 -25.44 2.49
N ARG A 217 17.82 -26.12 3.54
CA ARG A 217 18.40 -27.49 3.43
C ARG A 217 17.38 -28.62 3.57
N ILE A 218 16.18 -28.35 4.11
CA ILE A 218 15.10 -29.35 4.26
C ILE A 218 14.40 -29.64 2.93
N GLY A 219 14.76 -28.96 1.83
CA GLY A 219 14.26 -29.33 0.52
C GLY A 219 12.73 -29.31 0.48
N LEU A 220 12.14 -28.13 0.72
CA LEU A 220 10.81 -27.83 0.19
C LEU A 220 10.91 -27.92 -1.33
N ARG A 221 10.90 -29.13 -1.88
CA ARG A 221 10.33 -29.37 -3.19
C ARG A 221 8.88 -28.95 -3.03
N PHE A 222 8.59 -27.71 -3.43
CA PHE A 222 7.27 -27.32 -3.93
C PHE A 222 6.99 -28.19 -5.16
N SER A 223 6.72 -29.47 -4.92
CA SER A 223 6.40 -30.40 -5.98
C SER A 223 4.94 -30.18 -6.30
N CYS A 224 4.68 -29.56 -7.45
CA CYS A 224 3.37 -29.59 -8.10
C CYS A 224 2.81 -31.03 -8.28
N ARG A 225 3.59 -32.08 -8.01
CA ARG A 225 3.22 -33.48 -8.29
C ARG A 225 2.36 -34.18 -7.24
N ASN A 226 2.09 -33.56 -6.08
CA ASN A 226 1.29 -34.20 -5.02
C ASN A 226 0.06 -33.37 -4.58
N TRP A 227 -0.37 -32.42 -5.41
CA TRP A 227 -1.73 -31.90 -5.26
C TRP A 227 -2.71 -32.94 -5.79
N PRO A 228 -3.86 -33.18 -5.13
CA PRO A 228 -4.95 -33.93 -5.72
C PRO A 228 -5.57 -33.07 -6.82
N LEU A 229 -4.89 -32.99 -7.96
CA LEU A 229 -5.52 -32.78 -9.25
C LEU A 229 -6.06 -34.15 -9.63
N THR A 230 -7.24 -34.50 -9.14
CA THR A 230 -8.06 -35.45 -9.88
C THR A 230 -8.60 -34.70 -11.09
N TRP A 231 -8.01 -35.05 -12.24
CA TRP A 231 -8.34 -34.72 -13.63
C TRP A 231 -7.76 -33.40 -14.18
#